data_AF-K2EUE7-F1
#
_entry.id   AF-K2EUE7-F1
#
_cell.length_a   1.000
_cell.length_b   1.000
_cell.length_c   1.000
_cell.angle_alpha   90.00
_cell.angle_beta   90.00
_cell.angle_gamma   90.00
#
_symmetry.space_group_name_H-M   'P 1'
#
loop_
_entity.id
_entity.type
_entity.pdbx_description
1 polymer ?
#
loop_
_entity_poly.entity_id
_entity_poly.type
_entity_poly.pdbx_seq_one_letter_code
_entity_poly.pdbx_strand_id
1 'polypeptide(L)'
;MDISAANIAVASALSGRWSEAIDANLEIIRSDPDDTEALCRLARAYSEIGKVHEARDTANKVLGIDPTNQIATKFLEKLKLVKKSGGQMFSPTRNESFLEEPGKTKLIQLLNLGEPVNFINLDPGEEVKLTCYSHRVSITTLGGVYIGRLPDDIAARLRNLIKKGNKYQALIKSVNSKEITIFVREIERGAKVADSPSFPPEKIDYVSFTPPELVHSDIPDVQTTEETPEE
;
A
#
# COMPACT_ATOMS: atom_id res chain seq x y z
N MET A 1 5.20 -11.08 39.37
CA MET A 1 5.12 -11.60 37.99
C MET A 1 6.44 -11.25 37.34
N ASP A 2 7.35 -12.21 37.22
CA ASP A 2 8.58 -12.01 36.44
C ASP A 2 8.17 -11.94 34.97
N ILE A 3 8.04 -10.72 34.45
CA ILE A 3 7.90 -10.50 33.03
C ILE A 3 9.31 -10.68 32.48
N SER A 4 9.57 -11.82 31.85
CA SER A 4 10.86 -12.08 31.20
C SER A 4 11.26 -10.88 30.32
N ALA A 5 12.52 -10.46 30.39
CA ALA A 5 13.06 -9.36 29.58
C ALA A 5 12.75 -9.55 28.08
N ALA A 6 12.63 -10.80 27.62
CA ALA A 6 12.17 -11.14 26.27
C ALA A 6 10.75 -10.63 25.97
N ASN A 7 9.81 -10.78 26.91
CA ASN A 7 8.43 -10.29 26.74
C ASN A 7 8.37 -8.77 26.74
N ILE A 8 9.21 -8.10 27.55
CA ILE A 8 9.32 -6.65 27.56
C ILE A 8 9.87 -6.16 26.22
N ALA A 9 10.96 -6.77 25.73
CA ALA A 9 11.55 -6.43 24.44
C ALA A 9 10.55 -6.55 23.29
N VAL A 10 9.78 -7.66 23.25
CA VAL A 10 8.76 -7.88 22.22
C VAL A 10 7.61 -6.90 22.36
N ALA A 11 7.08 -6.68 23.57
CA ALA A 11 5.96 -5.77 23.80
C ALA A 11 6.32 -4.31 23.47
N SER A 12 7.53 -3.87 23.85
CA SER A 12 8.02 -2.53 23.53
C SER A 12 8.28 -2.35 22.04
N ALA A 13 8.83 -3.37 21.36
CA ALA A 13 8.96 -3.37 19.90
C ALA A 13 7.61 -3.27 19.17
N LEU A 14 6.60 -4.04 19.61
CA LEU A 14 5.25 -3.97 19.05
C LEU A 14 4.58 -2.60 19.28
N SER A 15 4.95 -1.93 20.37
CA SER A 15 4.46 -0.59 20.71
C SER A 15 5.27 0.54 20.05
N GLY A 16 6.29 0.22 19.24
CA GLY A 16 7.18 1.20 18.62
C GLY A 16 8.15 1.89 19.59
N ARG A 17 8.26 1.42 20.83
CA ARG A 17 9.20 1.94 21.84
C ARG A 17 10.55 1.23 21.69
N TRP A 18 11.26 1.58 20.61
CA TRP A 18 12.48 0.88 20.20
C TRP A 18 13.65 1.03 21.19
N SER A 19 13.79 2.16 21.86
CA SER A 19 14.83 2.36 22.89
C SER A 19 14.66 1.40 24.06
N GLU A 20 13.43 1.25 24.58
CA GLU A 20 13.12 0.30 25.64
C GLU A 20 13.34 -1.15 25.18
N ALA A 21 13.02 -1.46 23.92
CA ALA A 21 13.29 -2.77 23.35
C ALA A 21 14.79 -3.07 23.25
N ILE A 22 15.62 -2.06 22.98
CA ILE A 22 17.09 -2.19 22.99
C ILE A 22 17.57 -2.52 24.40
N ASP A 23 17.14 -1.75 25.41
CA ASP A 23 17.59 -1.95 26.79
C ASP A 23 17.24 -3.35 27.30
N ALA A 24 16.01 -3.81 27.02
CA ALA A 24 15.56 -5.15 27.39
C ALA A 24 16.34 -6.26 26.66
N ASN A 25 16.63 -6.11 25.36
CA ASN A 25 17.44 -7.10 24.64
C ASN A 25 18.92 -7.10 25.09
N LEU A 26 19.47 -5.93 25.46
CA LEU A 26 20.82 -5.84 26.02
C LEU A 26 20.93 -6.53 27.38
N GLU A 27 19.87 -6.49 28.19
CA GLU A 27 19.80 -7.25 29.44
C GLU A 27 19.86 -8.77 29.19
N ILE A 28 19.13 -9.27 28.20
CA ILE A 28 19.19 -10.69 27.79
C ILE A 28 20.60 -11.05 27.34
N ILE A 29 21.21 -10.23 26.47
CA ILE A 29 22.54 -10.47 25.91
C ILE A 29 23.65 -10.40 26.99
N ARG A 30 23.43 -9.67 28.08
CA ARG A 30 24.34 -9.66 29.23
C ARG A 30 24.37 -11.00 29.95
N SER A 31 23.23 -11.68 30.03
CA SER A 31 23.12 -13.00 30.65
C SER A 31 23.49 -14.13 29.67
N ASP A 32 23.09 -14.01 28.41
CA ASP A 32 23.40 -14.96 27.33
C ASP A 32 23.90 -14.19 26.08
N PRO A 33 25.22 -14.02 25.93
CA PRO A 33 25.81 -13.29 24.81
C PRO A 33 25.53 -13.89 23.42
N ASP A 34 25.15 -15.17 23.37
CA ASP A 34 24.98 -15.95 22.14
C ASP A 34 23.49 -16.24 21.83
N ASP A 35 22.56 -15.62 22.55
CA ASP A 35 21.13 -15.66 22.24
C ASP A 35 20.85 -15.01 20.88
N THR A 36 20.78 -15.86 19.85
CA THR A 36 20.49 -15.46 18.47
C THR A 36 19.15 -14.74 18.32
N GLU A 37 18.14 -15.06 19.14
CA GLU A 37 16.82 -14.44 19.05
C GLU A 37 16.84 -13.01 19.62
N ALA A 38 17.47 -12.82 20.78
CA ALA A 38 17.70 -11.49 21.36
C ALA A 38 18.57 -10.62 20.46
N LEU A 39 19.62 -11.18 19.86
CA LEU A 39 20.47 -10.49 18.89
C LEU A 39 19.69 -10.10 17.62
N CYS A 40 18.80 -10.96 17.11
CA CYS A 40 17.93 -10.62 15.97
C CYS A 40 16.96 -9.47 16.32
N ARG A 41 16.33 -9.52 17.51
CA ARG A 41 15.43 -8.45 17.99
C ARG A 41 16.18 -7.14 18.20
N LEU A 42 17.40 -7.19 18.74
CA LEU A 42 18.28 -6.04 18.93
C LEU A 42 18.70 -5.42 17.60
N ALA A 43 19.10 -6.23 16.62
CA ALA A 43 19.44 -5.76 15.28
C ALA A 43 18.28 -5.00 14.63
N ARG A 44 17.06 -5.53 14.77
CA ARG A 44 15.85 -4.85 14.30
C ARG A 44 15.62 -3.52 15.02
N ALA A 45 15.70 -3.50 16.34
CA ALA A 45 15.49 -2.30 17.12
C ALA A 45 16.52 -1.20 16.81
N TYR A 46 17.80 -1.57 16.62
CA TYR A 46 18.84 -0.64 16.16
C TYR A 46 18.55 -0.06 14.78
N SER A 47 18.05 -0.89 13.86
CA SER A 47 17.65 -0.40 12.55
C SER A 47 16.56 0.65 12.73
N GLU A 48 15.47 0.36 13.44
CA GLU A 48 14.32 1.28 13.57
C GLU A 48 14.68 2.66 14.15
N ILE A 49 15.72 2.76 14.98
CA ILE A 49 16.22 4.05 15.50
C ILE A 49 17.29 4.72 14.63
N GLY A 50 17.57 4.18 13.44
CA GLY A 50 18.55 4.72 12.48
C GLY A 50 20.00 4.31 12.74
N LYS A 51 20.27 3.45 13.73
CA LYS A 51 21.60 2.90 14.04
C LYS A 51 21.94 1.72 13.13
N VAL A 52 22.07 2.01 11.84
CA VAL A 52 22.23 1.00 10.78
C VAL A 52 23.57 0.25 10.87
N HIS A 53 24.62 0.88 11.40
CA HIS A 53 25.91 0.22 11.58
C HIS A 53 25.81 -0.86 12.66
N GLU A 54 25.30 -0.50 13.83
CA GLU A 54 25.09 -1.39 14.96
C GLU A 54 24.12 -2.52 14.62
N ALA A 55 23.04 -2.22 13.87
CA ALA A 55 22.11 -3.23 13.37
C ALA A 55 22.81 -4.28 12.49
N ARG A 56 23.70 -3.83 11.60
CA ARG A 56 24.47 -4.71 10.71
C ARG A 56 25.45 -5.58 11.49
N ASP A 57 26.20 -4.98 12.41
CA ASP A 57 27.18 -5.70 13.23
C ASP A 57 26.50 -6.77 14.08
N THR A 58 25.36 -6.43 14.68
CA THR A 58 24.56 -7.36 15.49
C THR A 58 24.05 -8.53 14.62
N ALA A 59 23.54 -8.25 13.41
CA ALA A 59 23.08 -9.30 12.51
C ALA A 59 24.22 -10.19 11.97
N ASN A 60 25.42 -9.62 11.74
CA ASN A 60 26.61 -10.41 11.41
C ASN A 60 27.04 -11.30 12.59
N LYS A 61 26.90 -10.83 13.83
CA LYS A 61 27.17 -11.64 15.02
C LYS A 61 26.24 -12.86 15.07
N VAL A 62 24.96 -12.69 14.74
CA VAL A 62 24.01 -13.83 14.64
C VAL A 62 24.51 -14.86 13.63
N LEU A 63 24.94 -14.44 12.44
CA LEU A 63 25.47 -15.38 11.43
C LEU A 63 26.82 -16.01 11.80
N GLY A 64 27.57 -15.39 12.71
CA GLY A 64 28.77 -15.99 13.29
C GLY A 64 28.44 -17.14 14.25
N ILE A 65 27.30 -17.08 14.94
CA ILE A 65 26.83 -18.11 15.88
C ILE A 65 26.01 -19.18 15.16
N ASP A 66 25.03 -18.76 14.36
CA ASP A 66 24.18 -19.60 13.51
C ASP A 66 24.25 -19.13 12.05
N PRO A 67 25.15 -19.71 11.24
CA PRO A 67 25.26 -19.39 9.82
C PRO A 67 24.01 -19.73 9.00
N THR A 68 23.11 -20.57 9.51
CA THR A 68 21.88 -20.99 8.82
C THR A 68 20.67 -20.12 9.16
N ASN A 69 20.86 -19.11 10.01
CA ASN A 69 19.79 -18.23 10.44
C ASN A 69 19.23 -17.41 9.27
N GLN A 70 18.07 -17.83 8.77
CA GLN A 70 17.42 -17.17 7.64
C GLN A 70 16.95 -15.74 7.98
N ILE A 71 16.67 -15.46 9.26
CA ILE A 71 16.20 -14.15 9.71
C ILE A 71 17.34 -13.14 9.56
N ALA A 72 18.53 -13.47 10.07
CA ALA A 72 19.70 -12.60 9.97
C ALA A 72 20.14 -12.39 8.51
N THR A 73 20.15 -13.45 7.69
CA THR A 73 20.48 -13.35 6.26
C THR A 73 19.53 -12.42 5.52
N LYS A 74 18.21 -12.63 5.64
CA LYS A 74 17.19 -11.76 5.01
C LYS A 74 17.28 -10.32 5.52
N PHE A 75 17.58 -10.14 6.80
CA PHE A 75 17.74 -8.81 7.40
C PHE A 75 18.95 -8.06 6.83
N LEU A 76 20.09 -8.71 6.69
CA LEU A 76 21.29 -8.12 6.08
C LEU A 76 21.09 -7.81 4.60
N GLU A 77 20.39 -8.66 3.86
CA GLU A 77 19.97 -8.37 2.48
C GLU A 77 19.13 -7.10 2.45
N LYS A 78 18.08 -7.02 3.28
CA LYS A 78 17.24 -5.81 3.39
C LYS A 78 18.08 -4.56 3.71
N LEU A 79 18.99 -4.63 4.67
CA LEU A 79 19.88 -3.52 5.01
C LEU A 79 20.85 -3.11 3.90
N LYS A 80 21.26 -4.04 3.03
CA LYS A 80 22.10 -3.73 1.85
C LYS A 80 21.31 -2.98 0.78
N LEU A 81 20.05 -3.36 0.55
CA LEU A 81 19.16 -2.63 -0.36
C LEU A 81 18.96 -1.18 0.14
N VAL A 82 18.70 -0.99 1.44
CA VAL A 82 18.50 0.35 2.05
C VAL A 82 19.73 1.25 1.90
N LYS A 83 20.97 0.73 1.95
CA LYS A 83 22.19 1.56 1.81
C LYS A 83 22.43 2.04 0.37
N LYS A 84 21.89 1.35 -0.64
CA LYS A 84 22.03 1.72 -2.06
C LYS A 84 21.09 2.88 -2.43
N SER A 85 20.00 3.03 -1.68
CA SER A 85 19.07 4.15 -1.69
C SER A 85 19.55 5.19 -0.67
N GLY A 86 20.43 6.10 -1.06
CA GLY A 86 21.02 7.07 -0.15
C GLY A 86 19.97 7.92 0.58
N GLY A 87 19.70 7.60 1.85
CA GLY A 87 19.14 8.53 2.83
C GLY A 87 17.76 8.16 3.39
N GLN A 88 17.74 8.02 4.72
CA GLN A 88 16.60 7.89 5.65
C GLN A 88 15.79 6.59 5.60
N MET A 89 15.88 5.86 6.71
CA MET A 89 14.86 4.93 7.14
C MET A 89 13.56 5.69 7.38
N PHE A 90 12.62 5.55 6.46
CA PHE A 90 11.23 5.83 6.77
C PHE A 90 10.76 4.77 7.77
N SER A 91 10.37 5.25 8.95
CA SER A 91 9.53 4.53 9.91
C SER A 91 8.44 3.79 9.15
N PRO A 92 8.02 2.57 9.53
CA PRO A 92 6.87 1.91 8.90
C PRO A 92 5.72 2.92 8.94
N THR A 93 5.42 3.52 7.78
CA THR A 93 4.43 4.58 7.67
C THR A 93 3.16 4.00 8.22
N ARG A 94 2.83 4.49 9.42
CA ARG A 94 1.67 4.20 10.26
C ARG A 94 0.62 3.42 9.46
N ASN A 95 0.28 2.21 9.88
CA ASN A 95 -0.71 1.36 9.21
C ASN A 95 -2.07 2.08 8.94
N GLU A 96 -2.31 3.22 9.59
CA GLU A 96 -3.41 4.18 9.36
C GLU A 96 -3.37 4.91 7.99
N SER A 97 -2.19 5.08 7.36
CA SER A 97 -2.05 5.82 6.11
C SER A 97 -2.67 5.13 4.89
N PHE A 98 -2.92 3.82 4.99
CA PHE A 98 -3.58 3.03 3.94
C PHE A 98 -5.04 2.66 4.27
N LEU A 99 -5.63 3.26 5.30
CA LEU A 99 -7.06 3.03 5.58
C LEU A 99 -7.90 3.47 4.37
N GLU A 100 -8.64 2.53 3.80
CA GLU A 100 -9.57 2.77 2.70
C GLU A 100 -10.86 3.39 3.26
N GLU A 101 -11.07 4.66 2.92
CA GLU A 101 -12.29 5.41 3.22
C GLU A 101 -13.19 5.42 1.97
N PRO A 102 -14.40 4.84 2.03
CA PRO A 102 -15.32 4.83 0.90
C PRO A 102 -15.62 6.27 0.44
N GLY A 103 -15.48 6.52 -0.86
CA GLY A 103 -15.70 7.85 -1.43
C GLY A 103 -14.47 8.78 -1.46
N LYS A 104 -13.45 8.52 -0.63
CA LYS A 104 -12.29 9.42 -0.43
C LYS A 104 -10.94 8.82 -0.83
N THR A 105 -10.82 7.50 -0.80
CA THR A 105 -9.59 6.81 -1.20
C THR A 105 -9.83 5.83 -2.33
N LYS A 106 -8.83 5.60 -3.17
CA LYS A 106 -8.85 4.54 -4.18
C LYS A 106 -7.45 4.00 -4.45
N LEU A 107 -7.36 2.69 -4.65
CA LEU A 107 -6.18 2.03 -5.22
C LEU A 107 -6.26 2.11 -6.74
N ILE A 108 -5.16 2.53 -7.37
CA ILE A 108 -5.11 2.76 -8.81
C ILE A 108 -3.84 2.12 -9.37
N GLN A 109 -4.03 1.26 -10.36
CA GLN A 109 -2.93 0.74 -11.17
C GLN A 109 -2.52 1.77 -12.22
N LEU A 110 -1.22 2.04 -12.30
CA LEU A 110 -0.67 2.99 -13.27
C LEU A 110 -0.57 2.34 -14.67
N LEU A 111 -0.83 3.16 -15.69
CA LEU A 111 -0.64 2.83 -17.10
C LEU A 111 0.59 3.54 -17.66
N ASN A 112 1.10 3.03 -18.79
CA ASN A 112 2.29 3.55 -19.48
C ASN A 112 3.44 3.88 -18.51
N LEU A 113 3.93 2.84 -17.85
CA LEU A 113 5.04 2.96 -16.90
C LEU A 113 6.29 3.52 -17.59
N GLY A 114 7.10 4.24 -16.82
CA GLY A 114 8.42 4.71 -17.25
C GLY A 114 9.43 3.56 -17.36
N GLU A 115 10.71 3.90 -17.43
CA GLU A 115 11.76 2.88 -17.37
C GLU A 115 11.86 2.26 -15.98
N PRO A 116 12.12 0.93 -15.86
CA PRO A 116 12.21 0.26 -14.56
C PRO A 116 13.17 0.92 -13.58
N VAL A 117 14.27 1.49 -14.06
CA VAL A 117 15.29 2.18 -13.25
C VAL A 117 14.68 3.34 -12.44
N ASN A 118 13.62 3.97 -12.95
CA ASN A 118 12.97 5.13 -12.34
C ASN A 118 12.10 4.78 -11.13
N PHE A 119 11.66 3.52 -11.02
CA PHE A 119 10.74 3.10 -9.97
C PHE A 119 11.17 1.87 -9.18
N ILE A 120 12.20 1.14 -9.62
CA ILE A 120 12.72 -0.05 -8.93
C ILE A 120 13.21 0.24 -7.49
N ASN A 121 13.58 1.49 -7.22
CA ASN A 121 14.03 1.94 -5.90
C ASN A 121 12.92 2.61 -5.07
N LEU A 122 11.68 2.68 -5.57
CA LEU A 122 10.58 3.28 -4.84
C LEU A 122 10.03 2.30 -3.81
N ASP A 123 9.87 2.77 -2.59
CA ASP A 123 9.37 1.97 -1.48
C ASP A 123 7.85 2.13 -1.30
N PRO A 124 7.14 1.05 -0.91
CA PRO A 124 5.76 1.17 -0.47
C PRO A 124 5.62 2.18 0.69
N GLY A 125 4.68 3.11 0.55
CA GLY A 125 4.47 4.21 1.48
C GLY A 125 5.16 5.51 1.09
N GLU A 126 6.01 5.51 0.06
CA GLU A 126 6.64 6.72 -0.46
C GLU A 126 5.61 7.64 -1.15
N GLU A 127 5.71 8.95 -0.90
CA GLU A 127 4.82 9.94 -1.48
C GLU A 127 5.22 10.29 -2.92
N VAL A 128 4.21 10.32 -3.79
CA VAL A 128 4.39 10.67 -5.21
C VAL A 128 3.49 11.84 -5.59
N LYS A 129 3.96 12.61 -6.57
CA LYS A 129 3.29 13.83 -7.01
C LYS A 129 2.38 13.54 -8.20
N LEU A 130 1.13 14.01 -8.10
CA LEU A 130 0.21 14.04 -9.24
C LEU A 130 0.44 15.32 -10.06
N THR A 131 0.89 15.16 -11.29
CA THR A 131 1.07 16.25 -12.24
C THR A 131 -0.06 16.25 -13.27
N CYS A 132 -0.90 17.28 -13.22
CA CYS A 132 -2.07 17.42 -14.08
C CYS A 132 -1.71 18.14 -15.39
N TYR A 133 -2.00 17.49 -16.52
CA TYR A 133 -1.89 18.07 -17.86
C TYR A 133 -3.29 18.23 -18.51
N SER A 134 -3.34 18.72 -19.75
CA SER A 134 -4.60 19.00 -20.47
C SER A 134 -5.49 17.77 -20.69
N HIS A 135 -4.93 16.56 -20.82
CA HIS A 135 -5.71 15.33 -21.06
C HIS A 135 -5.21 14.11 -20.28
N ARG A 136 -4.27 14.31 -19.34
CA ARG A 136 -3.68 13.20 -18.58
C ARG A 136 -3.27 13.66 -17.19
N VAL A 137 -3.18 12.72 -16.27
CA VAL A 137 -2.57 12.91 -14.95
C VAL A 137 -1.40 11.96 -14.86
N SER A 138 -0.19 12.52 -14.82
CA SER A 138 1.04 11.76 -14.68
C SER A 138 1.48 11.70 -13.23
N ILE A 139 2.08 10.60 -12.85
CA ILE A 139 2.65 10.36 -11.53
C ILE A 139 4.16 10.48 -11.63
N THR A 140 4.73 11.37 -10.83
CA THR A 140 6.16 11.64 -10.77
C THR A 140 6.65 11.47 -9.34
N THR A 141 7.92 11.10 -9.17
CA THR A 141 8.59 11.19 -7.86
C THR A 141 8.64 12.64 -7.39
N LEU A 142 8.95 12.87 -6.11
CA LEU A 142 9.22 14.22 -5.60
C LEU A 142 10.39 14.90 -6.33
N GLY A 143 11.35 14.11 -6.83
CA GLY A 143 12.44 14.57 -7.69
C GLY A 143 12.06 14.85 -9.15
N GLY A 144 10.79 14.70 -9.53
CA GLY A 144 10.28 15.02 -10.88
C GLY A 144 10.48 13.92 -11.92
N VAL A 145 10.92 12.72 -11.52
CA VAL A 145 11.10 11.58 -12.43
C VAL A 145 9.75 10.94 -12.73
N TYR A 146 9.47 10.67 -14.00
CA TYR A 146 8.20 10.05 -14.43
C TYR A 146 8.15 8.55 -14.10
N ILE A 147 7.06 8.14 -13.45
CA ILE A 147 6.79 6.75 -13.04
C ILE A 147 5.74 6.12 -13.95
N GLY A 148 4.66 6.85 -14.23
CA GLY A 148 3.50 6.33 -14.97
C GLY A 148 2.38 7.37 -15.04
N ARG A 149 1.23 6.98 -15.57
CA ARG A 149 0.03 7.83 -15.63
C ARG A 149 -1.20 7.11 -15.09
N LEU A 150 -2.19 7.88 -14.67
CA LEU A 150 -3.48 7.35 -14.27
C LEU A 150 -4.30 6.89 -15.50
N PRO A 151 -5.18 5.89 -15.34
CA PRO A 151 -6.24 5.58 -16.29
C PRO A 151 -7.07 6.82 -16.69
N ASP A 152 -7.54 6.87 -17.94
CA ASP A 152 -8.13 8.07 -18.52
C ASP A 152 -9.43 8.50 -17.82
N ASP A 153 -10.24 7.54 -17.34
CA ASP A 153 -11.46 7.75 -16.56
C ASP A 153 -11.18 8.45 -15.22
N ILE A 154 -10.20 7.92 -14.47
CA ILE A 154 -9.79 8.49 -13.18
C ILE A 154 -9.08 9.82 -13.39
N ALA A 155 -8.23 9.93 -14.42
CA ALA A 155 -7.54 11.15 -14.77
C ALA A 155 -8.52 12.28 -15.12
N ALA A 156 -9.55 12.01 -15.94
CA ALA A 156 -10.58 13.00 -16.28
C ALA A 156 -11.32 13.49 -15.03
N ARG A 157 -11.70 12.57 -14.14
CA ARG A 157 -12.40 12.89 -12.89
C ARG A 157 -11.53 13.73 -11.95
N LEU A 158 -10.31 13.27 -11.64
CA LEU A 158 -9.41 13.98 -10.73
C LEU A 158 -9.06 15.37 -11.25
N ARG A 159 -8.83 15.55 -12.56
CA ARG A 159 -8.59 16.89 -13.13
C ARG A 159 -9.76 17.84 -12.88
N ASN A 160 -10.99 17.38 -13.07
CA ASN A 160 -12.18 18.20 -12.82
C ASN A 160 -12.27 18.60 -11.33
N LEU A 161 -12.00 17.66 -10.43
CA LEU A 161 -12.07 17.89 -8.99
C LEU A 161 -10.93 18.79 -8.49
N ILE A 162 -9.71 18.61 -8.98
CA ILE A 162 -8.55 19.45 -8.65
C ILE A 162 -8.81 20.89 -9.12
N LYS A 163 -9.35 21.09 -10.33
CA LYS A 163 -9.76 22.42 -10.82
C LYS A 163 -10.81 23.08 -9.93
N LYS A 164 -11.65 22.30 -9.26
CA LYS A 164 -12.69 22.79 -8.33
C LYS A 164 -12.18 22.97 -6.88
N GLY A 165 -10.89 22.72 -6.63
CA GLY A 165 -10.24 22.98 -5.34
C GLY A 165 -9.95 21.75 -4.49
N ASN A 166 -10.21 20.52 -4.97
CA ASN A 166 -9.86 19.32 -4.21
C ASN A 166 -8.33 19.09 -4.21
N LYS A 167 -7.79 18.66 -3.07
CA LYS A 167 -6.38 18.26 -2.95
C LYS A 167 -6.27 16.77 -2.65
N TYR A 168 -5.24 16.15 -3.21
CA TYR A 168 -5.02 14.71 -3.11
C TYR A 168 -3.58 14.43 -2.70
N GLN A 169 -3.44 13.37 -1.89
CA GLN A 169 -2.19 12.71 -1.60
C GLN A 169 -2.13 11.43 -2.43
N ALA A 170 -0.95 11.08 -2.95
CA ALA A 170 -0.70 9.78 -3.55
C ALA A 170 0.52 9.13 -2.90
N LEU A 171 0.38 7.85 -2.56
CA LEU A 171 1.41 7.02 -1.95
C LEU A 171 1.62 5.78 -2.81
N ILE A 172 2.85 5.29 -2.91
CA ILE A 172 3.12 3.99 -3.53
C ILE A 172 2.53 2.89 -2.65
N LYS A 173 1.72 1.98 -3.21
CA LYS A 173 1.21 0.80 -2.50
C LYS A 173 2.07 -0.43 -2.79
N SER A 174 2.33 -0.67 -4.06
CA SER A 174 3.18 -1.77 -4.52
C SER A 174 3.90 -1.39 -5.82
N VAL A 175 5.12 -1.89 -5.96
CA VAL A 175 5.95 -1.72 -7.15
C VAL A 175 6.41 -3.09 -7.60
N ASN A 176 6.22 -3.38 -8.87
CA ASN A 176 6.72 -4.55 -9.56
C ASN A 176 7.34 -4.10 -10.89
N SER A 177 8.09 -4.98 -11.54
CA SER A 177 8.73 -4.73 -12.84
C SER A 177 7.76 -4.37 -13.97
N LYS A 178 6.48 -4.77 -13.86
CA LYS A 178 5.45 -4.58 -14.89
C LYS A 178 4.20 -3.84 -14.42
N GLU A 179 4.01 -3.69 -13.12
CA GLU A 179 2.80 -3.12 -12.52
C GLU A 179 3.20 -2.24 -11.34
N ILE A 180 2.53 -1.10 -11.21
CA ILE A 180 2.70 -0.19 -10.08
C ILE A 180 1.31 0.20 -9.63
N THR A 181 1.04 -0.02 -8.35
CA THR A 181 -0.23 0.39 -7.74
C THR A 181 0.06 1.52 -6.77
N ILE A 182 -0.73 2.59 -6.90
CA ILE A 182 -0.69 3.72 -5.98
C ILE A 182 -1.98 3.77 -5.17
N PHE A 183 -1.87 4.32 -3.98
CA PHE A 183 -2.99 4.68 -3.12
C PHE A 183 -3.21 6.18 -3.22
N VAL A 184 -4.39 6.61 -3.63
CA VAL A 184 -4.75 8.03 -3.72
C VAL A 184 -5.80 8.35 -2.68
N ARG A 185 -5.58 9.41 -1.90
CA ARG A 185 -6.47 9.89 -0.82
C ARG A 185 -6.81 11.36 -1.04
N GLU A 186 -8.09 11.69 -0.95
CA GLU A 186 -8.56 13.07 -0.84
C GLU A 186 -8.17 13.64 0.54
N ILE A 187 -7.37 14.71 0.55
CA ILE A 187 -6.97 15.41 1.78
C ILE A 187 -7.94 16.55 2.08
N GLU A 188 -8.34 17.27 1.03
CA GLU A 188 -9.16 18.47 1.15
C GLU A 188 -10.21 18.48 0.05
N ARG A 189 -11.46 18.74 0.44
CA ARG A 189 -12.58 18.89 -0.50
C ARG A 189 -12.84 20.36 -0.76
N GLY A 190 -12.89 20.73 -2.04
CA GLY A 190 -13.24 22.08 -2.45
C GLY A 190 -14.72 22.36 -2.19
N ALA A 191 -15.02 23.58 -1.73
CA ALA A 191 -16.37 24.02 -1.39
C ALA A 191 -17.40 23.87 -2.54
N LYS A 192 -16.94 23.81 -3.80
CA LYS A 192 -17.79 23.70 -5.00
C LYS A 192 -18.18 22.26 -5.38
N VAL A 193 -17.77 21.26 -4.59
CA VAL A 193 -17.99 19.83 -4.91
C VAL A 193 -18.41 19.00 -3.69
N ALA A 194 -19.04 19.65 -2.70
CA ALA A 194 -19.42 19.03 -1.43
C ALA A 194 -20.17 17.69 -1.60
N ASP A 195 -21.07 17.60 -2.59
CA ASP A 195 -21.98 16.46 -2.77
C ASP A 195 -21.43 15.33 -3.66
N SER A 196 -20.25 15.47 -4.28
CA SER A 196 -19.69 14.41 -5.14
C SER A 196 -18.44 13.78 -4.53
N PRO A 197 -18.46 12.47 -4.21
CA PRO A 197 -17.27 11.78 -3.73
C PRO A 197 -16.21 11.73 -4.83
N SER A 198 -14.93 11.80 -4.44
CA SER A 198 -13.83 11.69 -5.40
C SER A 198 -13.77 10.33 -6.07
N PHE A 199 -14.08 9.26 -5.32
CA PHE A 199 -14.05 7.89 -5.80
C PHE A 199 -15.38 7.18 -5.48
N PRO A 200 -16.37 7.21 -6.38
CA PRO A 200 -17.63 6.50 -6.16
C PRO A 200 -17.37 4.99 -6.07
N PRO A 201 -18.14 4.25 -5.26
CA PRO A 201 -18.08 2.79 -5.27
C PRO A 201 -18.35 2.28 -6.69
N GLU A 202 -17.63 1.23 -7.09
CA GLU A 202 -17.94 0.54 -8.34
C GLU A 202 -19.42 0.14 -8.31
N LYS A 203 -20.16 0.50 -9.37
CA LYS A 203 -21.51 -0.01 -9.55
C LYS A 203 -21.37 -1.51 -9.74
N ILE A 204 -21.67 -2.29 -8.70
CA ILE A 204 -21.97 -3.70 -8.88
C ILE A 204 -23.30 -3.70 -9.62
N ASP A 205 -23.26 -3.95 -10.93
CA ASP A 205 -24.47 -4.25 -11.70
C ASP A 205 -25.02 -5.58 -11.19
N TYR A 206 -25.73 -5.51 -10.06
CA TYR A 206 -26.46 -6.64 -9.52
C TYR A 206 -27.64 -6.89 -10.45
N VAL A 207 -27.43 -7.77 -11.42
CA VAL A 207 -28.53 -8.35 -12.18
C VAL A 207 -29.22 -9.32 -11.23
N SER A 208 -30.34 -8.89 -10.65
CA SER A 208 -31.17 -9.78 -9.84
C SER A 208 -31.55 -10.98 -10.70
N PHE A 209 -31.03 -12.15 -10.34
CA PHE A 209 -31.43 -13.40 -10.98
C PHE A 209 -32.92 -13.59 -10.72
N THR A 210 -33.72 -13.39 -11.77
CA THR A 210 -35.13 -13.69 -11.76
C THR A 210 -35.26 -15.11 -12.31
N PRO A 211 -35.71 -16.10 -11.51
CA PRO A 211 -35.91 -17.45 -11.99
C PRO A 211 -36.77 -17.43 -13.26
N PRO A 212 -36.45 -18.22 -14.30
CA PRO A 212 -37.21 -18.23 -15.55
C PRO A 212 -38.71 -18.53 -15.35
N GLU A 213 -39.08 -19.20 -14.25
CA GLU A 213 -40.46 -19.47 -13.84
C GLU A 213 -41.27 -18.21 -13.45
N LEU A 214 -40.59 -17.14 -13.04
CA LEU A 214 -41.18 -15.86 -12.63
C LEU A 214 -41.15 -14.81 -13.75
N VAL A 215 -40.55 -15.14 -14.90
CA VAL A 215 -40.59 -14.30 -16.09
C VAL A 215 -41.94 -14.55 -16.77
N HIS A 216 -42.91 -13.68 -16.52
CA HIS A 216 -44.16 -13.70 -17.28
C HIS A 216 -43.82 -13.46 -18.75
N SER A 217 -43.95 -14.52 -19.55
CA SER A 217 -43.92 -14.41 -21.00
C SER A 217 -45.25 -13.82 -21.42
N ASP A 218 -45.33 -12.50 -21.51
CA ASP A 218 -46.40 -11.81 -22.23
C ASP A 218 -46.23 -12.10 -23.73
N ILE A 219 -46.55 -13.33 -24.12
CA ILE A 219 -46.79 -13.69 -25.51
C ILE A 219 -48.24 -13.28 -25.74
N PRO A 220 -48.52 -12.23 -26.52
CA PRO A 220 -49.90 -11.89 -26.85
C PRO A 220 -50.51 -13.08 -27.61
N ASP A 221 -51.62 -13.60 -27.09
CA ASP A 221 -52.44 -14.62 -27.75
C ASP A 221 -52.97 -14.04 -29.07
N VAL A 222 -52.31 -14.34 -30.17
CA VAL A 222 -52.84 -14.07 -31.50
C VAL A 222 -53.78 -15.23 -31.84
N GLN A 223 -55.03 -15.12 -31.38
CA GLN A 223 -56.12 -15.95 -31.90
C GLN A 223 -56.37 -15.53 -33.36
N THR A 224 -55.85 -16.30 -34.31
CA THR A 224 -56.32 -16.26 -35.69
C THR A 224 -57.76 -16.76 -35.73
N THR A 225 -58.71 -15.84 -35.95
CA THR A 225 -60.08 -16.18 -36.34
C THR A 225 -60.04 -16.94 -37.66
N GLU A 226 -60.39 -18.23 -37.63
CA GLU A 226 -60.70 -19.00 -38.83
C GLU A 226 -62.00 -18.43 -39.43
N GLU A 227 -61.90 -17.82 -40.61
CA GLU A 227 -63.07 -17.50 -41.43
C GLU A 227 -63.64 -18.81 -41.99
N THR A 228 -64.85 -19.16 -41.57
CA THR A 228 -65.67 -20.20 -42.19
C THR A 228 -66.04 -19.79 -43.63
N PRO A 229 -65.90 -20.66 -44.63
CA PRO A 229 -66.36 -20.37 -45.98
C PRO A 229 -67.88 -20.51 -46.05
N GLU A 230 -68.58 -19.45 -46.48
CA GLU A 230 -70.00 -19.51 -46.85
C GLU A 230 -70.18 -20.27 -48.16
N GLU A 231 -71.19 -21.15 -48.17
CA GLU A 231 -71.69 -21.93 -49.33
C GLU A 231 -72.33 -21.07 -50.43
#